data_AF-A0A6B3GKF1-F1
#
_entry.id   AF-A0A6B3GKF1-F1
#
_cell.length_a   1.000
_cell.length_b   1.000
_cell.length_c   1.000
_cell.angle_alpha   90.00
_cell.angle_beta   90.00
_cell.angle_gamma   90.00
#
_symmetry.space_group_name_H-M   'P 1'
#
loop_
_entity.id
_entity.type
_entity.pdbx_description
1 polymer ?
#
loop_
_entity_poly.entity_id
_entity_poly.type
_entity_poly.pdbx_seq_one_letter_code
_entity_poly.pdbx_strand_id
1 'polypeptide(L)'
;MRRRNLSRMTIAGVALALLAGAAPAATAGTGHDRNDGGDRAKGHQRPAYKNIGYFTQWGVYGRDFQVKDLDTSGAAARLTHINYAFGNVSAEGKCFTGNIPGQADAWADYARPLDAAGSVDGVADTDTQPLAGNFNQLRELKAKHPGLKVMISLGGWSWSTHFSDAVRTAASRKALVSSCIDLYIKGNLPQDGARGGDGAAAGLFDGIDVDWEWPGSPANEGTVFRPEDKKNFTALISEFRDQLDAHARSEAKAKEKAAEKAGKGKGHGHGHHKPKPKHYDLSAYVPANPKAIDAGFDVKRLMKDFDFVNIQGYDYHVSGEKKTAQQSALYARND
;
A
#
# COMPACT_ATOMS: atom_id res chain seq x y z
N MET A 1 62.22 20.19 22.89
CA MET A 1 62.82 19.08 22.13
C MET A 1 61.70 18.17 21.60
N ARG A 2 61.76 17.87 20.29
CA ARG A 2 61.15 16.75 19.51
C ARG A 2 59.64 16.47 19.64
N ARG A 3 58.77 16.87 18.70
CA ARG A 3 58.52 16.43 17.28
C ARG A 3 58.03 14.97 17.10
N ARG A 4 56.78 14.90 16.62
CA ARG A 4 56.18 14.05 15.56
C ARG A 4 56.21 12.52 15.73
N ASN A 5 55.04 11.88 15.62
CA ASN A 5 54.58 11.32 14.33
C ASN A 5 53.10 10.85 14.42
N LEU A 6 52.27 11.39 13.50
CA LEU A 6 51.00 10.80 13.12
C LEU A 6 51.27 9.54 12.29
N SER A 7 50.68 8.41 12.67
CA SER A 7 50.61 7.23 11.81
C SER A 7 49.33 7.31 10.97
N ARG A 8 49.56 7.29 9.65
CA ARG A 8 48.56 7.27 8.57
C ARG A 8 47.76 5.97 8.63
N MET A 9 46.43 6.04 8.69
CA MET A 9 45.56 4.93 8.30
C MET A 9 45.47 4.90 6.78
N THR A 10 45.91 3.80 6.20
CA THR A 10 45.86 3.51 4.77
C THR A 10 44.41 3.17 4.39
N ILE A 11 43.80 4.01 3.56
CA ILE A 11 42.54 3.70 2.87
C ILE A 11 42.89 2.75 1.73
N ALA A 12 42.45 1.50 1.81
CA ALA A 12 42.48 0.57 0.68
C ALA A 12 41.34 0.95 -0.28
N GLY A 13 41.68 1.66 -1.35
CA GLY A 13 40.77 1.91 -2.47
C GLY A 13 40.54 0.62 -3.25
N VAL A 14 39.33 0.09 -3.19
CA VAL A 14 38.87 -0.95 -4.12
C VAL A 14 38.35 -0.24 -5.37
N ALA A 15 39.14 -0.25 -6.43
CA ALA A 15 38.72 0.16 -7.76
C ALA A 15 37.76 -0.90 -8.31
N LEU A 16 36.48 -0.56 -8.45
CA LEU A 16 35.51 -1.39 -9.15
C LEU A 16 35.59 -1.06 -10.64
N ALA A 17 36.23 -1.93 -11.41
CA ALA A 17 36.28 -1.82 -12.86
C ALA A 17 34.89 -2.15 -13.44
N LEU A 18 34.28 -1.15 -14.08
CA LEU A 18 33.07 -1.29 -14.91
C LEU A 18 33.44 -2.03 -16.21
N LEU A 19 33.08 -3.30 -16.31
CA LEU A 19 33.00 -4.00 -17.59
C LEU A 19 31.57 -3.85 -18.12
N ALA A 20 31.41 -2.92 -19.06
CA ALA A 20 30.22 -2.77 -19.87
C ALA A 20 30.11 -3.96 -20.85
N GLY A 21 29.31 -4.96 -20.49
CA GLY A 21 28.86 -6.01 -21.40
C GLY A 21 27.63 -5.52 -22.18
N ALA A 22 27.79 -5.31 -23.48
CA ALA A 22 26.69 -5.01 -24.38
C ALA A 22 25.72 -6.20 -24.45
N ALA A 23 24.47 -6.00 -24.01
CA ALA A 23 23.38 -6.92 -24.29
C ALA A 23 22.79 -6.59 -25.67
N PRO A 24 22.56 -7.59 -26.55
CA PRO A 24 21.94 -7.35 -27.84
C PRO A 24 20.50 -6.87 -27.68
N ALA A 25 20.19 -5.74 -28.32
CA ALA A 25 18.85 -5.20 -28.44
C ALA A 25 17.95 -6.21 -29.17
N ALA A 26 16.93 -6.72 -28.49
CA ALA A 26 15.86 -7.46 -29.13
C ALA A 26 15.02 -6.48 -29.95
N THR A 27 15.19 -6.52 -31.26
CA THR A 27 14.36 -5.80 -32.23
C THR A 27 12.93 -6.33 -32.15
N ALA A 28 12.02 -5.53 -31.58
CA ALA A 28 10.60 -5.79 -31.69
C ALA A 28 10.17 -5.58 -33.15
N GLY A 29 9.76 -6.66 -33.80
CA GLY A 29 9.27 -6.65 -35.18
C GLY A 29 8.04 -5.77 -35.35
N THR A 30 8.04 -4.99 -36.42
CA THR A 30 6.93 -4.16 -36.88
C THR A 30 5.75 -5.05 -37.28
N GLY A 31 4.76 -5.17 -36.39
CA GLY A 31 3.46 -5.76 -36.68
C GLY A 31 2.60 -4.81 -37.49
N HIS A 32 2.30 -5.22 -38.72
CA HIS A 32 1.58 -4.51 -39.76
C HIS A 32 0.13 -4.19 -39.34
N ASP A 33 -0.25 -2.92 -39.39
CA ASP A 33 -1.64 -2.47 -39.30
C ASP A 33 -2.47 -3.10 -40.43
N ARG A 34 -3.44 -3.93 -40.07
CA ARG A 34 -4.56 -4.27 -40.95
C ARG A 34 -5.85 -3.76 -40.31
N ASN A 35 -6.27 -2.62 -40.84
CA ASN A 35 -7.59 -2.07 -40.75
C ASN A 35 -8.58 -3.07 -41.39
N ASP A 36 -9.45 -3.67 -40.59
CA ASP A 36 -10.65 -4.32 -41.13
C ASP A 36 -11.85 -3.92 -40.27
N GLY A 37 -12.80 -3.27 -40.94
CA GLY A 37 -13.99 -2.71 -40.34
C GLY A 37 -15.10 -3.73 -40.24
N GLY A 38 -15.87 -3.63 -39.16
CA GLY A 38 -17.23 -4.15 -39.08
C GLY A 38 -17.35 -5.59 -38.58
N ASP A 39 -17.52 -5.76 -37.26
CA ASP A 39 -18.78 -6.30 -36.78
C ASP A 39 -18.96 -6.09 -35.27
N ARG A 40 -20.15 -5.60 -34.88
CA ARG A 40 -20.55 -5.42 -33.48
C ARG A 40 -20.92 -6.78 -32.89
N ALA A 41 -19.93 -7.53 -32.41
CA ALA A 41 -20.14 -8.71 -31.58
C ALA A 41 -19.82 -8.39 -30.12
N LYS A 42 -20.75 -8.75 -29.23
CA LYS A 42 -20.75 -8.50 -27.78
C LYS A 42 -19.36 -8.76 -27.16
N GLY A 43 -18.69 -7.67 -26.78
CA GLY A 43 -17.39 -7.74 -26.14
C GLY A 43 -17.48 -8.43 -24.79
N HIS A 44 -17.02 -9.68 -24.72
CA HIS A 44 -16.42 -10.17 -23.49
C HIS A 44 -15.25 -9.23 -23.19
N GLN A 45 -15.45 -8.24 -22.31
CA GLN A 45 -14.34 -7.50 -21.74
C GLN A 45 -13.39 -8.54 -21.15
N ARG A 46 -12.18 -8.66 -21.71
CA ARG A 46 -11.10 -9.41 -21.07
C ARG A 46 -11.01 -8.92 -19.62
N PRO A 47 -10.81 -9.81 -18.63
CA PRO A 47 -10.64 -9.36 -17.26
C PRO A 47 -9.55 -8.28 -17.22
N ALA A 48 -9.86 -7.12 -16.65
CA ALA A 48 -8.86 -6.09 -16.46
C ALA A 48 -7.83 -6.62 -15.46
N TYR A 49 -6.61 -6.93 -15.93
CA TYR A 49 -5.52 -7.36 -15.07
C TYR A 49 -5.18 -6.26 -14.06
N LYS A 50 -4.82 -6.65 -12.83
CA LYS A 50 -4.27 -5.72 -11.84
C LYS A 50 -2.76 -5.66 -11.99
N ASN A 51 -2.19 -4.46 -11.97
CA ASN A 51 -0.76 -4.22 -11.90
C ASN A 51 -0.51 -3.36 -10.66
N ILE A 52 0.12 -3.95 -9.65
CA ILE A 52 0.17 -3.42 -8.28
C ILE A 52 1.63 -3.18 -7.93
N GLY A 53 1.97 -1.95 -7.54
CA GLY A 53 3.31 -1.57 -7.11
C GLY A 53 3.33 -1.19 -5.63
N TYR A 54 4.33 -1.65 -4.88
CA TYR A 54 4.59 -1.16 -3.53
C TYR A 54 5.42 0.12 -3.59
N PHE A 55 4.97 1.19 -2.94
CA PHE A 55 5.73 2.41 -2.72
C PHE A 55 6.18 2.46 -1.27
N THR A 56 7.50 2.41 -1.04
CA THR A 56 8.07 2.40 0.31
C THR A 56 8.16 3.82 0.89
N GLN A 57 7.57 4.04 2.06
CA GLN A 57 7.62 5.28 2.85
C GLN A 57 9.04 5.85 2.95
N TRP A 58 10.01 5.00 3.29
CA TRP A 58 11.41 5.39 3.48
C TRP A 58 12.20 5.58 2.17
N GLY A 59 11.61 5.27 1.02
CA GLY A 59 12.25 5.39 -0.30
C GLY A 59 12.65 6.82 -0.64
N VAL A 60 11.99 7.79 -0.02
CA VAL A 60 12.17 9.21 -0.30
C VAL A 60 13.42 9.85 0.32
N TYR A 61 14.14 9.10 1.16
CA TYR A 61 15.36 9.54 1.82
C TYR A 61 16.59 9.18 0.98
N GLY A 62 17.51 8.37 1.51
CA GLY A 62 18.78 8.05 0.84
C GLY A 62 18.65 7.28 -0.47
N ARG A 63 17.49 6.66 -0.75
CA ARG A 63 17.21 6.03 -2.06
C ARG A 63 16.78 7.05 -3.12
N ASP A 64 16.34 8.23 -2.67
CA ASP A 64 15.85 9.32 -3.49
C ASP A 64 14.83 8.89 -4.56
N PHE A 65 13.88 8.04 -4.15
CA PHE A 65 12.75 7.64 -4.99
C PHE A 65 11.48 8.31 -4.49
N GLN A 66 11.04 9.35 -5.18
CA GLN A 66 9.88 10.17 -4.86
C GLN A 66 8.63 9.68 -5.61
N VAL A 67 7.44 10.06 -5.14
CA VAL A 67 6.18 9.73 -5.86
C VAL A 67 6.18 10.31 -7.28
N LYS A 68 6.81 11.47 -7.50
CA LYS A 68 7.01 12.09 -8.82
C LYS A 68 7.72 11.18 -9.83
N ASP A 69 8.58 10.28 -9.38
CA ASP A 69 9.30 9.36 -10.26
C ASP A 69 8.35 8.35 -10.92
N LEU A 70 7.23 8.03 -10.27
CA LEU A 70 6.19 7.19 -10.87
C LEU A 70 5.51 7.88 -12.06
N ASP A 71 5.29 9.20 -11.96
CA ASP A 71 4.69 10.00 -13.04
C ASP A 71 5.70 10.19 -14.19
N THR A 72 6.88 10.70 -13.87
CA THR A 72 7.89 11.10 -14.87
C THR A 72 8.50 9.93 -15.62
N SER A 73 8.59 8.74 -15.00
CA SER A 73 9.03 7.52 -15.68
C SER A 73 7.93 6.87 -16.54
N GLY A 74 6.67 7.32 -16.44
CA GLY A 74 5.51 6.68 -17.05
C GLY A 74 5.06 5.38 -16.37
N ALA A 75 5.61 5.03 -15.20
CA ALA A 75 5.21 3.85 -14.44
C ALA A 75 3.75 3.94 -13.97
N ALA A 76 3.32 5.10 -13.48
CA ALA A 76 1.97 5.33 -12.95
C ALA A 76 0.87 4.98 -13.95
N ALA A 77 1.06 5.29 -15.24
CA ALA A 77 0.08 5.00 -16.30
C ALA A 77 -0.12 3.50 -16.55
N ARG A 78 0.76 2.64 -16.05
CA ARG A 78 0.68 1.18 -16.18
C ARG A 78 0.19 0.50 -14.90
N LEU A 79 0.11 1.23 -13.78
CA LEU A 79 -0.35 0.71 -12.50
C LEU A 79 -1.86 0.83 -12.40
N THR A 80 -2.47 -0.14 -11.74
CA THR A 80 -3.87 -0.05 -11.32
C THR A 80 -3.97 0.27 -9.83
N HIS A 81 -3.01 -0.18 -9.02
CA HIS A 81 -2.95 0.12 -7.59
C HIS A 81 -1.52 0.43 -7.15
N ILE A 82 -1.40 1.30 -6.15
CA ILE A 82 -0.18 1.47 -5.35
C ILE A 82 -0.48 1.03 -3.93
N ASN A 83 0.33 0.14 -3.37
CA ASN A 83 0.33 -0.18 -1.96
C ASN A 83 1.39 0.70 -1.26
N TYR A 84 0.95 1.64 -0.42
CA TYR A 84 1.86 2.45 0.39
C TYR A 84 2.34 1.63 1.59
N ALA A 85 3.65 1.39 1.65
CA ALA A 85 4.32 0.58 2.64
C ALA A 85 5.06 1.48 3.67
N PHE A 86 4.68 1.54 4.94
CA PHE A 86 3.59 0.80 5.59
C PHE A 86 2.88 1.68 6.63
N GLY A 87 1.67 1.27 7.02
CA GLY A 87 1.07 1.64 8.30
C GLY A 87 1.39 0.57 9.36
N ASN A 88 1.48 0.98 10.62
CA ASN A 88 1.88 0.10 11.72
C ASN A 88 0.72 -0.17 12.70
N VAL A 89 0.77 -1.31 13.40
CA VAL A 89 -0.12 -1.67 14.50
C VAL A 89 0.65 -1.55 15.81
N SER A 90 0.17 -0.70 16.72
CA SER A 90 0.81 -0.48 18.01
C SER A 90 0.64 -1.67 18.97
N ALA A 91 1.39 -1.67 20.06
CA ALA A 91 1.24 -2.66 21.13
C ALA A 91 -0.16 -2.67 21.77
N GLU A 92 -0.88 -1.55 21.71
CA GLU A 92 -2.29 -1.42 22.14
C GLU A 92 -3.29 -2.01 21.12
N GLY A 93 -2.79 -2.52 19.99
CA GLY A 93 -3.58 -3.16 18.94
C GLY A 93 -4.37 -2.18 18.09
N LYS A 94 -3.80 -1.01 17.78
CA LYS A 94 -4.42 0.02 16.95
C LYS A 94 -3.49 0.49 15.84
N CYS A 95 -4.05 0.90 14.71
CA CYS A 95 -3.30 1.68 13.74
C CYS A 95 -2.94 3.05 14.32
N PHE A 96 -1.73 3.51 14.05
CA PHE A 96 -1.24 4.80 14.52
C PHE A 96 -0.26 5.39 13.51
N THR A 97 0.00 6.69 13.66
CA THR A 97 1.09 7.39 12.98
C THR A 97 1.74 8.35 13.98
N GLY A 98 2.90 8.87 13.62
CA GLY A 98 3.72 9.76 14.42
C GLY A 98 5.14 9.79 13.85
N ASN A 99 5.98 10.70 14.34
CA ASN A 99 7.40 10.70 13.98
C ASN A 99 8.18 9.91 15.04
N ILE A 100 8.11 8.58 14.95
CA ILE A 100 8.59 7.65 15.98
C ILE A 100 9.62 6.71 15.34
N PRO A 101 10.93 6.90 15.60
CA PRO A 101 11.98 6.12 14.97
C PRO A 101 11.73 4.60 15.02
N GLY A 102 11.73 3.97 13.85
CA GLY A 102 11.51 2.53 13.70
C GLY A 102 10.07 2.05 13.86
N GLN A 103 9.10 2.95 14.09
CA GLN A 103 7.69 2.58 14.31
C GLN A 103 6.71 3.36 13.41
N ALA A 104 6.98 4.63 13.12
CA ALA A 104 6.16 5.46 12.24
C ALA A 104 6.97 6.66 11.74
N ASP A 105 6.59 7.20 10.58
CA ASP A 105 7.25 8.37 9.99
C ASP A 105 6.21 9.34 9.39
N ALA A 106 5.51 10.04 10.28
CA ALA A 106 4.55 11.09 9.93
C ALA A 106 5.18 12.20 9.06
N TRP A 107 6.49 12.40 9.16
CA TRP A 107 7.21 13.36 8.35
C TRP A 107 7.18 12.95 6.87
N ALA A 108 7.64 11.74 6.55
CA ALA A 108 7.53 11.21 5.19
C ALA A 108 6.07 11.09 4.72
N ASP A 109 5.19 10.64 5.61
CA ASP A 109 3.78 10.37 5.28
C ASP A 109 3.04 11.64 4.86
N TYR A 110 2.97 12.66 5.72
CA TYR A 110 2.05 13.78 5.50
C TYR A 110 2.54 15.16 5.92
N ALA A 111 3.70 15.28 6.56
CA ALA A 111 4.15 16.58 7.07
C ALA A 111 5.23 17.26 6.20
N ARG A 112 6.11 16.50 5.55
CA ARG A 112 7.23 17.02 4.74
C ARG A 112 6.74 17.86 3.56
N PRO A 113 6.99 19.18 3.51
CA PRO A 113 6.64 20.00 2.35
C PRO A 113 7.58 19.69 1.17
N LEU A 114 7.02 19.67 -0.03
CA LEU A 114 7.78 19.62 -1.28
C LEU A 114 7.66 20.96 -2.03
N ASP A 115 8.72 21.36 -2.71
CA ASP A 115 8.67 22.48 -3.64
C ASP A 115 8.06 22.05 -4.99
N ALA A 116 7.87 23.02 -5.90
CA ALA A 116 7.33 22.76 -7.23
C ALA A 116 8.20 21.79 -8.07
N ALA A 117 9.51 21.74 -7.82
CA ALA A 117 10.40 20.84 -8.53
C ALA A 117 10.27 19.40 -8.03
N GLY A 118 10.01 19.21 -6.74
CA GLY A 118 9.78 17.91 -6.11
C GLY A 118 8.36 17.38 -6.25
N SER A 119 7.36 18.25 -6.47
CA SER A 119 5.96 17.81 -6.49
C SER A 119 5.51 17.19 -7.82
N VAL A 120 4.51 16.33 -7.74
CA VAL A 120 3.90 15.64 -8.88
C VAL A 120 3.20 16.65 -9.76
N ASP A 121 2.38 17.54 -9.19
CA ASP A 121 1.62 18.53 -9.96
C ASP A 121 2.42 19.77 -10.40
N GLY A 122 3.65 19.92 -9.92
CA GLY A 122 4.51 21.06 -10.22
C GLY A 122 4.18 22.32 -9.40
N VAL A 123 3.40 22.19 -8.34
CA VAL A 123 3.05 23.24 -7.38
C VAL A 123 3.70 22.96 -6.03
N ALA A 124 4.28 23.97 -5.39
CA ALA A 124 4.88 23.82 -4.07
C ALA A 124 3.79 23.67 -2.99
N ASP A 125 4.04 22.82 -1.99
CA ASP A 125 3.21 22.74 -0.80
C ASP A 125 3.23 24.07 -0.04
N THR A 126 2.06 24.56 0.37
CA THR A 126 1.91 25.76 1.19
C THR A 126 2.15 25.46 2.67
N ASP A 127 2.41 26.50 3.44
CA ASP A 127 2.58 26.44 4.90
C ASP A 127 1.27 26.17 5.66
N THR A 128 0.11 26.35 5.02
CA THR A 128 -1.21 26.26 5.65
C THR A 128 -2.02 25.03 5.26
N GLN A 129 -1.60 24.26 4.25
CA GLN A 129 -2.35 23.07 3.84
C GLN A 129 -2.28 21.93 4.87
N PRO A 130 -3.37 21.18 5.09
CA PRO A 130 -3.41 20.12 6.11
C PRO A 130 -2.63 18.85 5.72
N LEU A 131 -2.24 18.69 4.45
CA LEU A 131 -1.59 17.48 3.96
C LEU A 131 -0.45 17.84 3.03
N ALA A 132 0.75 17.35 3.33
CA ALA A 132 1.94 17.38 2.48
C ALA A 132 2.49 15.95 2.34
N GLY A 133 3.80 15.79 2.18
CA GLY A 133 4.47 14.49 2.19
C GLY A 133 4.01 13.54 1.09
N ASN A 134 4.33 12.26 1.24
CA ASN A 134 3.97 11.23 0.26
C ASN A 134 2.46 11.15 0.05
N PHE A 135 1.65 11.43 1.08
CA PHE A 135 0.20 11.38 1.01
C PHE A 135 -0.36 12.47 0.09
N ASN A 136 0.14 13.71 0.16
CA ASN A 136 -0.26 14.73 -0.80
C ASN A 136 0.21 14.39 -2.21
N GLN A 137 1.45 13.90 -2.35
CA GLN A 137 1.99 13.54 -3.66
C GLN A 137 1.24 12.37 -4.33
N LEU A 138 0.78 11.39 -3.55
CA LEU A 138 -0.09 10.33 -4.05
C LEU A 138 -1.48 10.86 -4.44
N ARG A 139 -2.02 11.84 -3.72
CA ARG A 139 -3.27 12.53 -4.08
C ARG A 139 -3.14 13.26 -5.42
N GLU A 140 -2.04 13.99 -5.62
CA GLU A 140 -1.72 14.63 -6.90
C GLU A 140 -1.55 13.61 -8.03
N LEU A 141 -0.87 12.49 -7.76
CA LEU A 141 -0.69 11.41 -8.74
C LEU A 141 -2.03 10.79 -9.16
N LYS A 142 -2.95 10.54 -8.22
CA LYS A 142 -4.31 10.07 -8.52
C LYS A 142 -5.09 11.07 -9.38
N ALA A 143 -4.89 12.37 -9.17
CA ALA A 143 -5.56 13.39 -9.97
C ALA A 143 -5.08 13.38 -11.44
N LYS A 144 -3.80 13.07 -11.68
CA LYS A 144 -3.25 12.90 -13.03
C LYS A 144 -3.62 11.57 -13.70
N HIS A 145 -3.77 10.51 -12.91
CA HIS A 145 -4.02 9.14 -13.40
C HIS A 145 -5.40 8.64 -12.95
N PRO A 146 -6.49 9.11 -13.60
CA PRO A 146 -7.86 8.73 -13.22
C PRO A 146 -8.06 7.22 -13.41
N GLY A 147 -8.21 6.50 -12.30
CA GLY A 147 -8.33 5.04 -12.28
C GLY A 147 -7.26 4.36 -11.41
N LEU A 148 -6.17 5.07 -11.11
CA LEU A 148 -5.18 4.62 -10.13
C LEU A 148 -5.79 4.60 -8.73
N LYS A 149 -5.69 3.46 -8.06
CA LYS A 149 -6.08 3.31 -6.65
C LYS A 149 -4.85 3.36 -5.74
N VAL A 150 -5.01 3.91 -4.55
CA VAL A 150 -3.96 3.89 -3.51
C VAL A 150 -4.46 3.13 -2.30
N MET A 151 -3.71 2.13 -1.87
CA MET A 151 -3.97 1.27 -0.71
C MET A 151 -2.98 1.64 0.40
N ILE A 152 -3.41 1.56 1.66
CA ILE A 152 -2.47 1.54 2.79
C ILE A 152 -2.15 0.07 3.10
N SER A 153 -0.87 -0.31 3.08
CA SER A 153 -0.44 -1.64 3.49
C SER A 153 -0.05 -1.63 4.96
N LEU A 154 -0.67 -2.49 5.76
CA LEU A 154 -0.47 -2.58 7.21
C LEU A 154 0.49 -3.71 7.55
N GLY A 155 1.58 -3.40 8.25
CA GLY A 155 2.54 -4.39 8.73
C GLY A 155 3.78 -4.52 7.84
N GLY A 156 3.90 -5.65 7.16
CA GLY A 156 5.12 -6.15 6.55
C GLY A 156 6.02 -6.85 7.56
N TRP A 157 7.15 -7.38 7.07
CA TRP A 157 8.13 -8.15 7.84
C TRP A 157 8.49 -7.53 9.20
N SER A 158 8.78 -6.23 9.24
CA SER A 158 9.26 -5.55 10.47
C SER A 158 8.15 -5.13 11.43
N TRP A 159 6.93 -4.90 10.95
CA TRP A 159 5.83 -4.32 11.73
C TRP A 159 4.65 -5.28 11.94
N SER A 160 4.88 -6.57 11.72
CA SER A 160 3.90 -7.63 12.01
C SER A 160 3.82 -8.03 13.50
N THR A 161 4.69 -7.48 14.34
CA THR A 161 4.87 -7.89 15.75
C THR A 161 3.60 -7.96 16.58
N HIS A 162 2.69 -7.00 16.41
CA HIS A 162 1.55 -6.82 17.29
C HIS A 162 0.22 -7.36 16.75
N PHE A 163 0.19 -7.93 15.54
CA PHE A 163 -1.07 -8.42 14.96
C PHE A 163 -1.74 -9.49 15.81
N SER A 164 -1.00 -10.54 16.23
CA SER A 164 -1.58 -11.67 16.97
C SER A 164 -2.31 -11.22 18.24
N ASP A 165 -1.71 -10.29 19.00
CA ASP A 165 -2.33 -9.75 20.21
C ASP A 165 -3.52 -8.83 19.87
N ALA A 166 -3.40 -7.99 18.84
CA ALA A 166 -4.46 -7.09 18.39
C ALA A 166 -5.72 -7.84 17.95
N VAL A 167 -5.59 -9.06 17.40
CA VAL A 167 -6.72 -9.83 16.85
C VAL A 167 -7.33 -10.85 17.80
N ARG A 168 -6.78 -10.99 19.01
CA ARG A 168 -7.09 -12.09 19.94
C ARG A 168 -8.55 -12.17 20.36
N THR A 169 -9.25 -11.04 20.41
CA THR A 169 -10.66 -10.98 20.83
C THR A 169 -11.51 -10.22 19.82
N ALA A 170 -12.83 -10.41 19.84
CA ALA A 170 -13.74 -9.63 19.00
C ALA A 170 -13.65 -8.12 19.29
N ALA A 171 -13.53 -7.74 20.57
CA ALA A 171 -13.40 -6.35 20.96
C ALA A 171 -12.08 -5.72 20.47
N SER A 172 -10.96 -6.44 20.59
CA SER A 172 -9.66 -5.95 20.12
C SER A 172 -9.60 -5.87 18.59
N ARG A 173 -10.14 -6.85 17.86
CA ARG A 173 -10.28 -6.78 16.39
C ARG A 173 -11.09 -5.56 15.95
N LYS A 174 -12.25 -5.34 16.58
CA LYS A 174 -13.09 -4.17 16.30
C LYS A 174 -12.33 -2.86 16.55
N ALA A 175 -11.58 -2.78 17.64
CA ALA A 175 -10.76 -1.62 17.97
C ALA A 175 -9.64 -1.36 16.94
N LEU A 176 -8.93 -2.42 16.54
CA LEU A 176 -7.93 -2.36 15.48
C LEU A 176 -8.54 -1.82 14.19
N VAL A 177 -9.55 -2.51 13.64
CA VAL A 177 -10.19 -2.15 12.38
C VAL A 177 -10.74 -0.72 12.41
N SER A 178 -11.43 -0.35 13.49
CA SER A 178 -11.98 0.99 13.64
C SER A 178 -10.89 2.07 13.64
N SER A 179 -9.74 1.82 14.28
CA SER A 179 -8.63 2.79 14.30
C SER A 179 -7.97 2.95 12.93
N CYS A 180 -7.80 1.86 12.17
CA CYS A 180 -7.21 1.90 10.82
C CYS A 180 -8.13 2.62 9.83
N ILE A 181 -9.44 2.36 9.90
CA ILE A 181 -10.43 3.06 9.06
C ILE A 181 -10.48 4.55 9.44
N ASP A 182 -10.41 4.90 10.72
CA ASP A 182 -10.40 6.29 11.15
C ASP A 182 -9.18 7.05 10.63
N LEU A 183 -7.99 6.47 10.83
CA LEU A 183 -6.73 7.09 10.45
C LEU A 183 -6.58 7.22 8.93
N TYR A 184 -6.78 6.13 8.18
CA TYR A 184 -6.43 6.08 6.77
C TYR A 184 -7.63 6.29 5.82
N ILE A 185 -8.78 5.68 6.11
CA ILE A 185 -9.93 5.76 5.19
C ILE A 185 -10.69 7.07 5.37
N LYS A 186 -11.01 7.43 6.62
CA LYS A 186 -11.57 8.77 6.90
C LYS A 186 -10.51 9.85 6.79
N GLY A 187 -9.23 9.49 6.93
CA GLY A 187 -8.10 10.40 6.79
C GLY A 187 -7.93 11.34 7.98
N ASN A 188 -8.33 10.93 9.18
CA ASN A 188 -8.17 11.70 10.41
C ASN A 188 -6.75 11.56 10.91
N LEU A 189 -5.88 12.48 10.51
CA LEU A 189 -4.47 12.46 10.87
C LEU A 189 -4.22 13.26 12.15
N PRO A 190 -3.30 12.84 13.03
CA PRO A 190 -2.89 13.65 14.16
C PRO A 190 -2.39 15.03 13.71
N GLN A 191 -2.84 16.09 14.41
CA GLN A 191 -2.42 17.45 14.13
C GLN A 191 -0.93 17.63 14.45
N ASP A 192 -0.17 18.16 13.50
CA ASP A 192 1.24 18.55 13.65
C ASP A 192 1.47 19.91 12.96
N GLY A 193 1.48 20.98 13.76
CA GLY A 193 1.51 22.34 13.24
C GLY A 193 0.31 22.61 12.32
N ALA A 194 0.57 22.99 11.07
CA ALA A 194 -0.45 23.19 10.04
C ALA A 194 -0.89 21.88 9.34
N ARG A 195 -0.23 20.76 9.65
CA ARG A 195 -0.46 19.45 9.03
C ARG A 195 -1.39 18.60 9.89
N GLY A 196 -2.03 17.63 9.27
CA GLY A 196 -3.02 16.75 9.89
C GLY A 196 -4.37 17.42 10.13
N GLY A 197 -5.16 16.81 11.01
CA GLY A 197 -6.53 17.20 11.32
C GLY A 197 -7.57 16.24 10.73
N ASP A 198 -8.82 16.45 11.14
CA ASP A 198 -9.97 15.65 10.70
C ASP A 198 -10.10 15.69 9.18
N GLY A 199 -10.11 14.52 8.55
CA GLY A 199 -10.24 14.37 7.11
C GLY A 199 -9.09 14.94 6.27
N ALA A 200 -7.92 15.25 6.85
CA ALA A 200 -6.76 15.78 6.11
C ALA A 200 -6.35 14.90 4.92
N ALA A 201 -6.46 13.57 5.06
CA ALA A 201 -6.20 12.59 4.01
C ALA A 201 -7.47 11.94 3.43
N ALA A 202 -8.66 12.50 3.67
CA ALA A 202 -9.91 11.93 3.21
C ALA A 202 -9.91 11.74 1.68
N GLY A 203 -10.29 10.54 1.22
CA GLY A 203 -10.36 10.18 -0.19
C GLY A 203 -9.03 9.81 -0.85
N LEU A 204 -7.91 9.88 -0.13
CA LEU A 204 -6.61 9.40 -0.62
C LEU A 204 -6.63 7.88 -0.78
N PHE A 205 -6.94 7.16 0.29
CA PHE A 205 -6.91 5.70 0.30
C PHE A 205 -8.23 5.11 -0.23
N ASP A 206 -8.10 4.17 -1.17
CA ASP A 206 -9.19 3.41 -1.77
C ASP A 206 -9.37 2.03 -1.16
N GLY A 207 -8.53 1.67 -0.19
CA GLY A 207 -8.59 0.38 0.46
C GLY A 207 -7.45 0.13 1.44
N ILE A 208 -7.48 -1.05 2.04
CA ILE A 208 -6.50 -1.54 3.01
C ILE A 208 -5.91 -2.84 2.48
N ASP A 209 -4.59 -2.94 2.53
CA ASP A 209 -3.83 -4.15 2.30
C ASP A 209 -3.30 -4.65 3.65
N VAL A 210 -3.55 -5.92 4.00
CA VAL A 210 -3.06 -6.50 5.25
C VAL A 210 -1.83 -7.36 4.95
N ASP A 211 -0.69 -6.93 5.45
CA ASP A 211 0.59 -7.61 5.29
C ASP A 211 1.05 -8.15 6.65
N TRP A 212 0.36 -9.17 7.15
CA TRP A 212 0.74 -9.87 8.39
C TRP A 212 1.63 -11.07 8.05
N GLU A 213 2.92 -10.95 8.35
CA GLU A 213 3.92 -11.98 8.21
C GLU A 213 4.31 -12.56 9.59
N TRP A 214 3.84 -13.74 10.01
CA TRP A 214 2.77 -14.56 9.42
C TRP A 214 1.82 -15.02 10.52
N PRO A 215 0.49 -15.04 10.29
CA PRO A 215 -0.45 -15.58 11.27
C PRO A 215 -0.13 -17.05 11.56
N GLY A 216 0.02 -17.39 12.84
CA GLY A 216 0.17 -18.77 13.30
C GLY A 216 1.51 -19.43 12.99
N SER A 217 2.49 -18.72 12.43
CA SER A 217 3.81 -19.28 12.15
C SER A 217 4.95 -18.28 12.42
N PRO A 218 6.19 -18.77 12.64
CA PRO A 218 7.34 -17.89 12.83
C PRO A 218 7.59 -16.98 11.63
N ALA A 219 8.06 -15.76 11.92
CA ALA A 219 8.46 -14.76 10.92
C ALA A 219 9.68 -13.99 11.43
N ASN A 220 9.67 -12.65 11.36
CA ASN A 220 10.73 -11.82 11.89
C ASN A 220 10.95 -12.06 13.39
N GLU A 221 12.18 -11.79 13.85
CA GLU A 221 12.52 -11.92 15.26
C GLU A 221 11.62 -11.02 16.11
N GLY A 222 11.05 -11.60 17.18
CA GLY A 222 10.14 -10.90 18.09
C GLY A 222 8.68 -10.87 17.64
N THR A 223 8.33 -11.34 16.44
CA THR A 223 6.93 -11.42 16.01
C THR A 223 6.15 -12.41 16.86
N VAL A 224 5.06 -11.94 17.48
CA VAL A 224 4.15 -12.79 18.25
C VAL A 224 3.24 -13.56 17.30
N PHE A 225 3.18 -14.88 17.46
CA PHE A 225 2.26 -15.76 16.71
C PHE A 225 1.65 -16.82 17.63
N ARG A 226 0.44 -17.29 17.30
CA ARG A 226 -0.32 -18.27 18.08
C ARG A 226 -1.11 -19.22 17.19
N PRO A 227 -1.40 -20.47 17.64
CA PRO A 227 -2.20 -21.41 16.86
C PRO A 227 -3.60 -20.89 16.50
N GLU A 228 -4.21 -20.05 17.34
CA GLU A 228 -5.52 -19.43 17.08
C GLU A 228 -5.50 -18.32 16.03
N ASP A 229 -4.33 -17.86 15.58
CA ASP A 229 -4.19 -16.78 14.61
C ASP A 229 -4.92 -17.09 13.30
N LYS A 230 -4.98 -18.35 12.85
CA LYS A 230 -5.78 -18.71 11.66
C LYS A 230 -7.24 -18.25 11.78
N LYS A 231 -7.85 -18.58 12.91
CA LYS A 231 -9.24 -18.21 13.19
C LYS A 231 -9.38 -16.70 13.37
N ASN A 232 -8.43 -16.10 14.09
CA ASN A 232 -8.49 -14.68 14.42
C ASN A 232 -8.20 -13.78 13.21
N PHE A 233 -7.30 -14.18 12.31
CA PHE A 233 -7.04 -13.51 11.04
C PHE A 233 -8.24 -13.58 10.13
N THR A 234 -8.87 -14.75 9.99
CA THR A 234 -10.14 -14.88 9.25
C THR A 234 -11.22 -13.95 9.80
N ALA A 235 -11.34 -13.86 11.13
CA ALA A 235 -12.28 -12.95 11.77
C ALA A 235 -11.88 -11.47 11.65
N LEU A 236 -10.58 -11.15 11.53
CA LEU A 236 -10.09 -9.80 11.28
C LEU A 236 -10.51 -9.33 9.89
N ILE A 237 -10.32 -10.15 8.86
CA ILE A 237 -10.64 -9.79 7.48
C ILE A 237 -12.15 -9.58 7.30
N SER A 238 -12.96 -10.43 7.92
CA SER A 238 -14.42 -10.24 7.98
C SER A 238 -14.82 -8.93 8.69
N GLU A 239 -14.16 -8.58 9.81
CA GLU A 239 -14.40 -7.31 10.51
C GLU A 239 -14.00 -6.09 9.65
N PHE A 240 -12.87 -6.16 8.92
CA PHE A 240 -12.49 -5.11 7.97
C PHE A 240 -13.55 -4.91 6.88
N ARG A 241 -14.00 -6.00 6.23
CA ARG A 241 -15.03 -5.94 5.18
C ARG A 241 -16.31 -5.30 5.71
N ASP A 242 -16.79 -5.77 6.88
CA ASP A 242 -18.01 -5.26 7.50
C ASP A 242 -17.93 -3.76 7.82
N GLN A 243 -16.83 -3.31 8.42
CA GLN A 243 -16.68 -1.91 8.79
C GLN A 243 -16.43 -0.99 7.59
N LEU A 244 -15.68 -1.43 6.58
CA LEU A 244 -15.49 -0.69 5.33
C LEU A 244 -16.82 -0.51 4.59
N ASP A 245 -17.63 -1.56 4.49
CA ASP A 245 -18.96 -1.49 3.89
C ASP A 245 -19.92 -0.62 4.69
N ALA A 246 -19.87 -0.70 6.02
CA ALA A 246 -20.67 0.17 6.88
C ALA A 246 -20.30 1.64 6.69
N HIS A 247 -19.00 1.95 6.62
CA HIS A 247 -18.50 3.29 6.37
C HIS A 247 -18.98 3.81 5.00
N ALA A 248 -18.77 3.05 3.92
CA ALA A 248 -19.22 3.42 2.58
C ALA A 248 -20.73 3.71 2.50
N ARG A 249 -21.55 2.87 3.15
CA ARG A 249 -23.01 3.10 3.23
C ARG A 249 -23.34 4.38 4.00
N SER A 250 -22.59 4.68 5.06
CA SER A 250 -22.79 5.91 5.85
C SER A 250 -22.47 7.16 5.03
N GLU A 251 -21.39 7.14 4.25
CA GLU A 251 -21.01 8.26 3.38
C GLU A 251 -22.04 8.50 2.26
N ALA A 252 -22.53 7.44 1.62
CA ALA A 252 -23.57 7.56 0.59
C ALA A 252 -24.85 8.21 1.17
N LYS A 253 -25.28 7.77 2.35
CA LYS A 253 -26.42 8.36 3.06
C LYS A 253 -26.18 9.83 3.44
N ALA A 254 -24.98 10.18 3.87
CA ALA A 254 -24.63 11.56 4.19
C ALA A 254 -24.69 12.46 2.93
N LYS A 255 -24.19 11.97 1.80
CA LYS A 255 -24.26 12.65 0.49
C LYS A 255 -25.70 12.83 0.00
N GLU A 256 -26.54 11.80 0.13
CA GLU A 256 -27.98 11.87 -0.18
C GLU A 256 -28.66 12.98 0.64
N LYS A 257 -28.47 12.97 1.96
CA LYS A 257 -29.02 14.01 2.86
C LYS A 257 -28.51 15.41 2.56
N ALA A 258 -27.23 15.56 2.21
CA ALA A 258 -26.66 16.86 1.85
C ALA A 258 -27.27 17.39 0.54
N ALA A 259 -27.49 16.53 -0.45
CA ALA A 259 -28.14 16.90 -1.72
C ALA A 259 -29.61 17.31 -1.52
N GLU A 260 -30.35 16.61 -0.65
CA GLU A 260 -31.71 16.97 -0.27
C GLU A 260 -31.77 18.36 0.39
N LYS A 261 -30.89 18.62 1.37
CA LYS A 261 -30.81 19.92 2.06
C LYS A 261 -30.46 21.08 1.11
N ALA A 262 -29.64 20.82 0.10
CA ALA A 262 -29.26 21.84 -0.89
C ALA A 262 -30.36 22.19 -1.91
N GLY A 263 -31.61 21.74 -1.70
CA GLY A 263 -32.75 22.04 -2.58
C GLY A 263 -32.71 21.32 -3.94
N LYS A 264 -31.74 20.44 -4.17
CA LYS A 264 -31.61 19.64 -5.41
C LYS A 264 -32.56 18.42 -5.45
N GLY A 265 -33.50 18.33 -4.51
CA GLY A 265 -34.41 17.18 -4.32
C GLY A 265 -35.91 17.44 -4.56
N LYS A 266 -36.31 18.60 -5.13
CA LYS A 266 -37.72 18.91 -5.42
C LYS A 266 -37.97 19.25 -6.90
N GLY A 267 -37.40 18.47 -7.81
CA GLY A 267 -37.84 18.45 -9.21
C GLY A 267 -38.93 17.40 -9.40
N HIS A 268 -40.16 17.80 -9.74
CA HIS A 268 -41.20 16.88 -10.19
C HIS A 268 -40.78 16.25 -11.53
N GLY A 269 -40.34 15.00 -11.52
CA GLY A 269 -40.13 14.22 -12.74
C GLY A 269 -38.91 13.31 -12.72
N HIS A 270 -39.18 12.00 -12.78
CA HIS A 270 -38.27 10.90 -13.13
C HIS A 270 -36.98 10.70 -12.30
N GLY A 271 -37.10 9.83 -11.28
CA GLY A 271 -36.04 8.89 -10.86
C GLY A 271 -34.75 9.48 -10.30
N HIS A 272 -34.78 9.95 -9.05
CA HIS A 272 -33.53 10.27 -8.34
C HIS A 272 -32.65 9.03 -8.18
N HIS A 273 -31.49 9.01 -8.83
CA HIS A 273 -30.50 7.95 -8.67
C HIS A 273 -29.83 8.11 -7.30
N LYS A 274 -30.16 7.24 -6.34
CA LYS A 274 -29.50 7.24 -5.03
C LYS A 274 -28.00 7.07 -5.20
N PRO A 275 -27.15 7.83 -4.48
CA PRO A 275 -25.71 7.66 -4.58
C PRO A 275 -25.33 6.25 -4.17
N LYS A 276 -24.64 5.53 -5.05
CA LYS A 276 -24.13 4.20 -4.74
C LYS A 276 -22.98 4.32 -3.72
N PRO A 277 -22.94 3.47 -2.68
CA PRO A 277 -21.79 3.40 -1.78
C PRO A 277 -20.48 3.21 -2.55
N LYS A 278 -19.42 3.89 -2.10
CA LYS A 278 -18.06 3.64 -2.60
C LYS A 278 -17.68 2.20 -2.24
N HIS A 279 -16.99 1.51 -3.14
CA HIS A 279 -16.35 0.24 -2.79
C HIS A 279 -14.92 0.53 -2.34
N TYR A 280 -14.59 0.15 -1.10
CA TYR A 280 -13.22 0.14 -0.61
C TYR A 280 -12.64 -1.25 -0.79
N ASP A 281 -11.49 -1.32 -1.45
CA ASP A 281 -10.80 -2.58 -1.72
C ASP A 281 -10.19 -3.13 -0.42
N LEU A 282 -10.25 -4.44 -0.22
CA LEU A 282 -9.56 -5.14 0.85
C LEU A 282 -8.65 -6.21 0.23
N SER A 283 -7.36 -6.11 0.49
CA SER A 283 -6.36 -7.08 0.02
C SER A 283 -5.44 -7.57 1.13
N ALA A 284 -4.58 -8.52 0.79
CA ALA A 284 -3.50 -8.95 1.65
C ALA A 284 -2.28 -9.40 0.85
N TYR A 285 -1.09 -9.21 1.42
CA TYR A 285 0.08 -9.99 1.04
C TYR A 285 0.00 -11.37 1.68
N VAL A 286 0.17 -12.42 0.88
CA VAL A 286 -0.02 -13.81 1.34
C VAL A 286 1.20 -14.66 0.99
N PRO A 287 1.57 -15.63 1.86
CA PRO A 287 2.79 -16.40 1.65
C PRO A 287 2.61 -17.39 0.51
N ALA A 288 3.72 -17.76 -0.14
CA ALA A 288 3.78 -18.93 -1.01
C ALA A 288 4.18 -20.21 -0.25
N ASN A 289 4.72 -20.08 0.97
CA ASN A 289 5.11 -21.20 1.80
C ASN A 289 3.90 -22.01 2.28
N PRO A 290 3.73 -23.28 1.87
CA PRO A 290 2.57 -24.10 2.26
C PRO A 290 2.40 -24.23 3.77
N LYS A 291 3.50 -24.27 4.54
CA LYS A 291 3.41 -24.38 6.00
C LYS A 291 2.85 -23.11 6.65
N ALA A 292 3.18 -21.94 6.12
CA ALA A 292 2.63 -20.67 6.60
C ALA A 292 1.15 -20.54 6.22
N ILE A 293 0.79 -20.95 4.99
CA ILE A 293 -0.61 -21.03 4.54
C ILE A 293 -1.41 -21.93 5.47
N ASP A 294 -0.92 -23.16 5.70
CA ASP A 294 -1.57 -24.14 6.57
C ASP A 294 -1.62 -23.70 8.03
N ALA A 295 -0.70 -22.86 8.49
CA ALA A 295 -0.72 -22.36 9.86
C ALA A 295 -1.73 -21.21 10.05
N GLY A 296 -1.84 -20.30 9.07
CA GLY A 296 -2.47 -18.99 9.27
C GLY A 296 -3.68 -18.66 8.41
N PHE A 297 -3.95 -19.39 7.33
CA PHE A 297 -4.88 -18.93 6.29
C PHE A 297 -6.03 -19.94 6.08
N ASP A 298 -7.25 -19.58 6.49
CA ASP A 298 -8.48 -20.27 6.04
C ASP A 298 -8.88 -19.73 4.66
N VAL A 299 -8.16 -20.16 3.62
CA VAL A 299 -8.25 -19.63 2.25
C VAL A 299 -9.69 -19.53 1.77
N LYS A 300 -10.51 -20.56 2.00
CA LYS A 300 -11.90 -20.60 1.52
C LYS A 300 -12.78 -19.50 2.14
N ARG A 301 -12.53 -19.14 3.41
CA ARG A 301 -13.29 -18.08 4.08
C ARG A 301 -12.72 -16.71 3.75
N LEU A 302 -11.40 -16.57 3.79
CA LEU A 302 -10.70 -15.32 3.49
C LEU A 302 -11.03 -14.78 2.11
N MET A 303 -11.05 -15.63 1.08
CA MET A 303 -11.30 -15.20 -0.32
C MET A 303 -12.73 -14.67 -0.56
N LYS A 304 -13.64 -14.76 0.42
CA LYS A 304 -14.98 -14.17 0.30
C LYS A 304 -14.99 -12.67 0.63
N ASP A 305 -14.07 -12.25 1.48
CA ASP A 305 -14.03 -10.89 2.02
C ASP A 305 -12.94 -10.05 1.32
N PHE A 306 -11.90 -10.71 0.78
CA PHE A 306 -10.90 -10.05 -0.05
C PHE A 306 -11.40 -9.76 -1.47
N ASP A 307 -11.01 -8.60 -1.99
CA ASP A 307 -11.16 -8.24 -3.39
C ASP A 307 -10.07 -8.87 -4.27
N PHE A 308 -8.87 -9.01 -3.72
CA PHE A 308 -7.74 -9.70 -4.33
C PHE A 308 -6.66 -9.98 -3.26
N VAL A 309 -5.68 -10.82 -3.60
CA VAL A 309 -4.48 -11.02 -2.78
C VAL A 309 -3.22 -10.91 -3.63
N ASN A 310 -2.13 -10.48 -3.00
CA ASN A 310 -0.80 -10.42 -3.58
C ASN A 310 0.00 -11.63 -3.08
N ILE A 311 0.15 -12.65 -3.91
CA ILE A 311 0.90 -13.86 -3.55
C ILE A 311 2.40 -13.55 -3.61
N GLN A 312 3.13 -13.88 -2.54
CA GLN A 312 4.59 -13.84 -2.51
C GLN A 312 5.17 -14.66 -3.67
N GLY A 313 5.85 -13.98 -4.60
CA GLY A 313 6.53 -14.59 -5.75
C GLY A 313 8.05 -14.51 -5.67
N TYR A 314 8.57 -14.16 -4.50
CA TYR A 314 9.97 -13.81 -4.24
C TYR A 314 10.38 -14.23 -2.83
N ASP A 315 11.65 -14.03 -2.46
CA ASP A 315 12.25 -14.44 -1.18
C ASP A 315 12.15 -15.94 -0.85
N TYR A 316 12.05 -16.81 -1.86
CA TYR A 316 12.13 -18.26 -1.65
C TYR A 316 13.48 -18.72 -1.12
N HIS A 317 14.52 -17.94 -1.42
CA HIS A 317 15.91 -18.14 -1.01
C HIS A 317 16.54 -16.78 -0.74
N VAL A 318 17.27 -16.66 0.37
CA VAL A 318 17.80 -15.38 0.87
C VAL A 318 19.30 -15.46 1.13
N SER A 319 19.97 -14.31 1.24
CA SER A 319 21.43 -14.22 1.37
C SER A 319 22.01 -14.84 2.65
N GLY A 320 21.18 -15.15 3.65
CA GLY A 320 21.59 -15.84 4.88
C GLY A 320 21.84 -17.35 4.71
N GLU A 321 21.47 -17.93 3.57
CA GLU A 321 21.63 -19.35 3.30
C GLU A 321 23.05 -19.70 2.85
N LYS A 322 23.51 -20.93 3.16
CA LYS A 322 24.85 -21.41 2.76
C LYS A 322 24.97 -21.75 1.28
N LYS A 323 23.87 -21.78 0.53
CA LYS A 323 23.81 -22.24 -0.86
C LYS A 323 23.02 -21.24 -1.70
N THR A 324 23.58 -20.84 -2.83
CA THR A 324 22.90 -19.97 -3.80
C THR A 324 21.72 -20.68 -4.45
N ALA A 325 20.61 -19.97 -4.64
CA ALA A 325 19.41 -20.47 -5.31
C ALA A 325 18.56 -19.30 -5.87
N GLN A 326 17.48 -19.64 -6.57
CA GLN A 326 16.59 -18.68 -7.24
C GLN A 326 15.52 -18.15 -6.27
N GLN A 327 15.54 -16.86 -5.94
CA GLN A 327 14.59 -16.30 -4.98
C GLN A 327 13.15 -16.17 -5.49
N SER A 328 12.94 -16.20 -6.81
CA SER A 328 11.64 -15.95 -7.46
C SER A 328 11.39 -16.90 -8.65
N ALA A 329 11.79 -18.16 -8.51
CA ALA A 329 11.59 -19.16 -9.56
C ALA A 329 10.10 -19.40 -9.83
N LEU A 330 9.69 -19.38 -11.10
CA LEU A 330 8.30 -19.67 -11.49
C LEU A 330 7.93 -21.15 -11.31
N TYR A 331 8.90 -22.04 -11.50
CA TYR A 331 8.74 -23.50 -11.43
C TYR A 331 9.77 -24.10 -10.49
N ALA A 332 9.44 -25.24 -9.87
CA ALA A 332 10.45 -26.03 -9.19
C ALA A 332 11.49 -26.51 -10.22
N ARG A 333 12.70 -26.85 -9.76
CA ARG A 333 13.83 -27.23 -10.62
C ARG A 333 13.54 -28.41 -11.57
N ASN A 334 12.51 -29.22 -11.29
CA ASN A 334 12.12 -30.41 -12.04
C ASN A 334 10.59 -30.49 -12.29
N ASP A 335 9.88 -29.36 -12.28
CA ASP A 335 8.46 -29.32 -12.70
C ASP A 335 8.30 -29.48 -14.23
#